data_AF-A0A955RWP5-F1
#
_entry.id   AF-A0A955RWP5-F1
#
_cell.length_a   1.000
_cell.length_b   1.000
_cell.length_c   1.000
_cell.angle_alpha   90.00
_cell.angle_beta   90.00
_cell.angle_gamma   90.00
#
_symmetry.space_group_name_H-M   'P 1'
#
loop_
_entity.id
_entity.type
_entity.pdbx_description
1 polymer ?
#
loop_
_entity_poly.entity_id
_entity_poly.type
_entity_poly.pdbx_seq_one_letter_code
_entity_poly.pdbx_strand_id
1 'polypeptide(L)'
;NASHREKSGINGGDAIHVELSVATSPREVDLSEDFAEALKLSGTKEFFESLANSLQRYHCDLINGAKSDETRQRRIDKAISLFKQGKKR
;
A
#
# COMPACT_ATOMS: atom_id res chain seq x y z
N ASN A 1 11.81 28.39 1.37
CA ASN A 1 12.73 27.48 2.07
C ASN A 1 11.92 26.45 2.84
N ALA A 2 11.34 25.45 2.17
CA ALA A 2 11.99 24.18 1.81
C ALA A 2 12.31 23.33 3.05
N SER A 3 11.28 22.79 3.69
CA SER A 3 11.38 21.82 4.80
C SER A 3 10.75 20.50 4.35
N HIS A 4 11.35 19.91 3.32
CA HIS A 4 11.24 18.48 3.06
C HIS A 4 12.27 17.75 3.94
N ARG A 5 11.94 16.50 4.32
CA ARG A 5 12.79 15.46 4.95
C ARG A 5 12.53 15.19 6.44
N GLU A 6 11.31 14.78 6.77
CA GLU A 6 11.08 13.94 7.95
C GLU A 6 11.12 12.45 7.57
N LYS A 7 12.34 11.92 7.66
CA LYS A 7 12.68 10.63 8.30
C LYS A 7 11.58 9.56 8.25
N SER A 8 11.44 8.90 7.11
CA SER A 8 10.94 7.53 7.09
C SER A 8 12.03 6.63 7.66
N GLY A 9 12.06 6.53 9.00
CA GLY A 9 13.03 5.78 9.80
C GLY A 9 12.82 4.28 9.68
N ILE A 10 13.03 3.74 8.49
CA ILE A 10 12.86 2.33 8.24
C ILE A 10 14.11 1.84 7.50
N ASN A 11 15.12 1.58 8.33
CA ASN A 11 16.33 0.84 7.99
C ASN A 11 15.97 -0.51 7.35
N GLY A 12 16.93 -0.98 6.54
CA GLY A 12 16.70 -1.93 5.47
C GLY A 12 16.31 -3.34 5.89
N GLY A 13 15.64 -3.99 4.95
CA GLY A 13 16.10 -5.31 4.49
C GLY A 13 15.76 -6.50 5.36
N ASP A 14 14.62 -6.51 6.05
CA ASP A 14 14.09 -7.77 6.55
C ASP A 14 12.91 -8.19 5.69
N ALA A 15 13.11 -9.27 4.94
CA ALA A 15 12.06 -9.96 4.22
C ALA A 15 11.18 -10.64 5.28
N ILE A 16 10.29 -9.85 5.90
CA ILE A 16 9.33 -10.39 6.85
C ILE A 16 8.45 -11.35 6.06
N HIS A 17 8.74 -12.63 6.19
CA HIS A 17 7.93 -13.73 5.71
C HIS A 17 6.69 -13.75 6.61
N VAL A 18 5.70 -12.94 6.23
CA VAL A 18 4.45 -12.89 6.95
C VAL A 18 3.64 -14.08 6.47
N GLU A 19 3.64 -15.16 7.25
CA GLU A 19 2.56 -16.14 7.20
C GLU A 19 1.28 -15.41 7.63
N LEU A 20 0.53 -14.91 6.65
CA LEU A 20 -0.73 -14.25 6.90
C LEU A 20 -1.86 -15.19 6.53
N SER A 21 -2.50 -15.74 7.56
CA SER A 21 -3.71 -16.53 7.42
C SER A 21 -4.81 -15.66 6.81
N VAL A 22 -5.08 -15.86 5.52
CA VAL A 22 -6.15 -15.19 4.78
C VAL A 22 -7.48 -15.55 5.45
N ALA A 23 -8.08 -14.61 6.15
CA ALA A 23 -9.48 -14.72 6.56
C ALA A 23 -10.34 -14.55 5.29
N THR A 24 -10.77 -15.67 4.71
CA THR A 24 -11.56 -15.81 3.48
C THR A 24 -13.00 -15.33 3.67
N SER A 25 -13.21 -14.06 3.97
CA SER A 25 -14.48 -13.40 3.73
C SER A 25 -14.31 -12.42 2.57
N PRO A 26 -15.18 -12.46 1.53
CA PRO A 26 -15.13 -11.57 0.36
C PRO A 26 -15.60 -10.18 0.76
N ARG A 27 -14.89 -9.56 1.69
CA ARG A 27 -15.19 -8.23 2.16
C ARG A 27 -14.63 -7.28 1.13
N GLU A 28 -15.42 -7.01 0.09
CA GLU A 28 -15.10 -6.14 -1.05
C GLU A 28 -14.20 -4.99 -0.56
N VAL A 29 -12.94 -5.10 -0.94
CA VAL A 29 -11.97 -4.03 -0.78
C VAL A 29 -12.14 -3.23 -2.05
N ASP A 30 -12.59 -1.98 -1.92
CA ASP A 30 -12.82 -1.08 -3.05
C ASP A 30 -11.47 -0.66 -3.63
N LEU A 31 -10.88 -1.56 -4.42
CA LEU A 31 -9.58 -1.37 -5.03
C LEU A 31 -9.76 -0.55 -6.32
N SER A 32 -9.31 0.69 -6.29
CA SER A 32 -9.35 1.56 -7.46
C SER A 32 -8.45 1.03 -8.59
N GLU A 33 -8.87 1.24 -9.84
CA GLU A 33 -8.16 0.72 -11.03
C GLU A 33 -6.71 1.23 -11.12
N ASP A 34 -6.49 2.51 -10.80
CA ASP A 34 -5.17 3.14 -10.77
C ASP A 34 -4.23 2.51 -9.73
N PHE A 35 -4.76 2.13 -8.56
CA PHE A 35 -3.99 1.45 -7.54
C PHE A 35 -3.68 0.01 -7.94
N ALA A 36 -4.66 -0.71 -8.51
CA ALA A 36 -4.45 -2.06 -9.04
C ALA A 36 -3.38 -2.08 -10.15
N GLU A 37 -3.41 -1.09 -11.05
CA GLU A 37 -2.42 -0.93 -12.11
C GLU A 37 -1.03 -0.63 -11.52
N ALA A 38 -0.93 0.28 -10.56
CA ALA A 38 0.33 0.59 -9.89
C ALA A 38 0.93 -0.61 -9.15
N LEU A 39 0.09 -1.44 -8.50
CA LEU A 39 0.50 -2.69 -7.87
C LEU A 39 1.07 -3.70 -8.89
N LYS A 40 0.42 -3.80 -10.05
CA LYS A 40 0.86 -4.68 -11.15
C LYS A 40 2.19 -4.20 -11.75
N LEU A 41 2.29 -2.91 -12.09
CA LEU A 41 3.49 -2.31 -12.68
C LEU A 41 4.70 -2.38 -11.74
N SER A 42 4.46 -2.32 -10.42
CA SER A 42 5.52 -2.38 -9.43
C SER A 42 5.91 -3.80 -9.00
N GLY A 43 5.15 -4.82 -9.38
CA GLY A 43 5.33 -6.20 -8.91
C GLY A 43 5.01 -6.40 -7.43
N THR A 44 4.26 -5.48 -6.80
CA THR A 44 3.94 -5.55 -5.35
C THR A 44 2.53 -6.07 -5.07
N LYS A 45 1.79 -6.48 -6.11
CA LYS A 45 0.43 -7.00 -6.00
C LYS A 45 0.32 -8.18 -5.02
N GLU A 46 1.21 -9.17 -5.12
CA GLU A 46 1.21 -10.34 -4.23
C GLU A 46 1.46 -9.95 -2.77
N PHE A 47 2.34 -8.98 -2.53
CA PHE A 47 2.58 -8.46 -1.19
C PHE A 47 1.32 -7.80 -0.62
N PHE A 48 0.62 -6.98 -1.40
CA PHE A 48 -0.65 -6.38 -1.00
C PHE A 48 -1.72 -7.42 -0.72
N GLU A 49 -1.85 -8.44 -1.58
CA GLU A 49 -2.78 -9.55 -1.41
C GLU A 49 -2.46 -10.41 -0.17
N SER A 50 -1.18 -10.49 0.22
CA SER A 50 -0.75 -11.14 1.47
C SER A 50 -1.06 -10.32 2.73
N LEU A 51 -1.47 -9.05 2.63
CA LEU A 51 -1.81 -8.24 3.80
C LEU A 51 -3.15 -8.67 4.42
N ALA A 52 -3.32 -8.39 5.72
CA ALA A 52 -4.62 -8.58 6.37
C ALA A 52 -5.68 -7.69 5.73
N ASN A 53 -6.93 -8.16 5.66
CA ASN A 53 -8.05 -7.41 5.05
C ASN A 53 -8.21 -5.99 5.63
N SER A 54 -7.90 -5.79 6.92
CA SER A 54 -7.91 -4.46 7.56
C SER A 54 -6.84 -3.51 7.00
N LEU A 55 -5.66 -4.03 6.65
CA LEU A 55 -4.58 -3.26 6.04
C LEU A 55 -4.86 -2.99 4.56
N GLN A 56 -5.40 -3.98 3.83
CA GLN A 56 -5.85 -3.78 2.46
C GLN A 56 -6.90 -2.67 2.39
N ARG A 57 -7.93 -2.76 3.26
CA ARG A 57 -8.98 -1.73 3.38
C ARG A 57 -8.42 -0.37 3.78
N TYR A 58 -7.48 -0.32 4.73
CA TYR A 58 -6.83 0.93 5.12
C TYR A 58 -6.20 1.66 3.92
N HIS A 59 -5.45 0.94 3.08
CA HIS A 59 -4.82 1.55 1.90
C HIS A 59 -5.85 1.99 0.87
N CYS A 60 -6.87 1.16 0.60
CA CYS A 60 -7.95 1.50 -0.32
C CYS A 60 -8.77 2.71 0.15
N ASP A 61 -9.21 2.73 1.41
CA ASP A 61 -9.95 3.86 1.99
C ASP A 61 -9.11 5.15 1.96
N LEU A 62 -7.80 5.04 2.22
CA LEU A 62 -6.89 6.17 2.14
C LEU A 62 -6.79 6.70 0.70
N ILE A 63 -6.72 5.84 -0.30
CA ILE A 63 -6.61 6.22 -1.72
C ILE A 63 -7.95 6.78 -2.22
N ASN A 64 -9.06 6.07 -1.98
CA ASN A 64 -10.40 6.46 -2.42
C ASN A 64 -10.88 7.74 -1.73
N GLY A 65 -10.47 7.98 -0.47
CA GLY A 65 -10.75 9.22 0.25
C GLY A 65 -9.98 10.45 -0.25
N ALA A 66 -9.18 10.35 -1.31
CA ALA A 66 -8.49 11.48 -1.92
C ALA A 66 -9.44 12.29 -2.81
N LYS A 67 -9.60 13.58 -2.50
CA LYS A 67 -10.44 14.52 -3.27
C LYS A 67 -9.79 15.00 -4.58
N SER A 68 -8.46 14.96 -4.65
CA SER A 68 -7.71 15.32 -5.86
C SER A 68 -6.91 14.13 -6.37
N ASP A 69 -6.80 14.02 -7.69
CA ASP A 69 -6.06 12.95 -8.36
C ASP A 69 -4.56 13.01 -8.00
N GLU A 70 -4.00 14.21 -7.83
CA GLU A 70 -2.63 14.39 -7.34
C GLU A 70 -2.42 13.76 -5.95
N THR A 71 -3.37 13.96 -5.03
CA THR A 71 -3.30 13.35 -3.69
C THR A 71 -3.46 11.84 -3.76
N ARG A 72 -4.32 11.36 -4.66
CA ARG A 72 -4.53 9.92 -4.90
C ARG A 72 -3.24 9.28 -5.39
N GLN A 73 -2.63 9.82 -6.44
CA GLN A 73 -1.38 9.33 -7.00
C GLN A 73 -0.26 9.32 -5.95
N ARG A 74 -0.11 10.39 -5.18
CA ARG A 74 0.92 10.44 -4.11
C ARG A 74 0.71 9.37 -3.03
N ARG A 75 -0.55 9.03 -2.71
CA ARG A 75 -0.89 7.95 -1.76
C ARG A 75 -0.59 6.58 -2.35
N ILE A 76 -0.90 6.36 -3.61
CA ILE A 76 -0.54 5.15 -4.37
C ILE A 76 0.98 4.96 -4.36
N ASP A 77 1.74 5.97 -4.80
CA ASP A 77 3.20 5.91 -4.87
C ASP A 77 3.83 5.59 -3.51
N LYS A 78 3.27 6.17 -2.45
CA LYS A 78 3.70 5.88 -1.07
C LYS A 78 3.42 4.43 -0.68
N ALA A 79 2.23 3.90 -0.98
CA ALA A 79 1.88 2.50 -0.69
C ALA A 79 2.80 1.54 -1.45
N ILE A 80 3.01 1.77 -2.75
CA ILE A 80 3.93 0.99 -3.57
C ILE A 80 5.35 1.02 -3.01
N SER A 81 5.85 2.20 -2.61
CA SER A 81 7.17 2.33 -2.01
C SER A 81 7.30 1.52 -0.71
N LEU A 82 6.26 1.50 0.13
CA LEU A 82 6.23 0.68 1.34
C LEU A 82 6.27 -0.82 1.00
N PHE A 83 5.48 -1.26 0.05
CA PHE A 83 5.39 -2.67 -0.34
C PHE A 83 6.69 -3.19 -0.97
N LYS A 84 7.35 -2.38 -1.80
CA LYS A 84 8.70 -2.68 -2.31
C LYS A 84 9.73 -2.86 -1.19
N GLN A 85 9.50 -2.26 -0.04
CA GLN A 85 10.34 -2.36 1.13
C GLN A 85 9.86 -3.44 2.13
N GLY A 86 8.83 -4.22 1.79
CA GLY A 86 8.24 -5.23 2.67
C GLY A 86 7.45 -4.66 3.86
N LYS A 87 7.05 -3.38 3.79
CA LYS A 87 6.41 -2.66 4.90
C LYS A 87 4.93 -2.53 4.69
N LYS A 88 4.17 -2.74 5.78
CA LYS A 88 2.69 -2.77 5.74
C LYS A 88 2.06 -1.39 5.87
N ARG A 89 2.75 -0.42 6.47
CA ARG A 89 2.32 0.98 6.67
C ARG A 89 3.52 1.87 6.99
#